data_AF-A0AAE1RKR8-F1
#
_entry.id   AF-A0AAE1RKR8-F1
#
_cell.length_a   1.000
_cell.length_b   1.000
_cell.length_c   1.000
_cell.angle_alpha   90.00
_cell.angle_beta   90.00
_cell.angle_gamma   90.00
#
_symmetry.space_group_name_H-M   'P 1'
#
loop_
_entity.id
_entity.type
_entity.pdbx_description
1 polymer ?
#
loop_
_entity_poly.entity_id
_entity_poly.type
_entity_poly.pdbx_seq_one_letter_code
_entity_poly.pdbx_strand_id
1 'polypeptide(L)'
;MVNDKEFDVYFPMLDHRAVLLRPFTETKTLGMWDVRCTVKGGGVSGQVGVIQLGISRALQNWDPELRPPLREGEGTNEEESSDDDAYDDVDELS
;
A
#
# COMPACT_ATOMS: atom_id res chain seq x y z
N MET A 1 5.08 5.67 -7.97
CA MET A 1 4.20 5.36 -9.13
C MET A 1 3.70 3.93 -9.03
N VAL A 2 2.46 3.66 -9.46
CA VAL A 2 1.85 2.32 -9.46
C VAL A 2 1.28 2.03 -10.86
N ASN A 3 1.75 0.96 -11.53
CA ASN A 3 1.27 0.61 -12.88
C ASN A 3 1.27 1.79 -13.87
N ASP A 4 2.37 2.55 -13.91
CA ASP A 4 2.54 3.76 -14.73
C ASP A 4 1.53 4.89 -14.45
N LYS A 5 0.78 4.80 -13.35
CA LYS A 5 -0.09 5.85 -12.83
C LYS A 5 0.50 6.46 -11.56
N GLU A 6 0.09 7.69 -11.26
CA GLU A 6 0.41 8.30 -9.97
C GLU A 6 -0.26 7.53 -8.83
N PHE A 7 0.43 7.46 -7.70
CA PHE A 7 -0.05 6.75 -6.51
C PHE A 7 -1.42 7.27 -6.05
N ASP A 8 -1.57 8.59 -6.08
CA ASP A 8 -2.80 9.26 -5.68
C ASP A 8 -3.96 8.98 -6.66
N VAL A 9 -3.66 8.81 -7.94
CA VAL A 9 -4.65 8.45 -8.97
C VAL A 9 -5.04 6.98 -8.87
N TYR A 10 -4.10 6.09 -8.56
CA TYR A 10 -4.37 4.66 -8.42
C TYR A 10 -5.13 4.32 -7.15
N PHE A 11 -4.81 4.99 -6.04
CA PHE A 11 -5.50 4.85 -4.76
C PHE A 11 -6.18 6.17 -4.41
N PRO A 12 -7.40 6.46 -4.91
CA PRO A 12 -8.09 7.71 -4.61
C PRO A 12 -8.45 7.83 -3.12
N MET A 13 -8.68 6.70 -2.44
CA MET A 13 -9.05 6.66 -1.03
C MET A 13 -7.87 6.99 -0.10
N LEU A 14 -8.08 7.95 0.80
CA LEU A 14 -7.07 8.37 1.77
C LEU A 14 -6.66 7.23 2.73
N ASP A 15 -7.60 6.37 3.13
CA ASP A 15 -7.31 5.25 4.03
C ASP A 15 -6.31 4.27 3.42
N HIS A 16 -6.47 3.94 2.14
CA HIS A 16 -5.53 3.07 1.42
C HIS A 16 -4.13 3.70 1.34
N ARG A 17 -4.06 5.01 1.11
CA ARG A 17 -2.77 5.73 1.13
C ARG A 17 -2.15 5.70 2.52
N ALA A 18 -2.93 5.94 3.56
CA ALA A 18 -2.44 5.94 4.95
C ALA A 18 -1.82 4.59 5.33
N VAL A 19 -2.46 3.48 4.95
CA VAL A 19 -1.93 2.12 5.17
C VAL A 19 -0.58 1.92 4.49
N LEU A 20 -0.43 2.37 3.24
CA LEU A 20 0.81 2.26 2.47
C LEU A 20 1.93 3.18 2.98
N LEU A 21 1.56 4.33 3.56
CA LEU A 21 2.50 5.31 4.12
C LEU A 21 2.92 4.98 5.56
N ARG A 22 2.17 4.13 6.26
CA ARG A 22 2.46 3.69 7.62
C ARG A 22 3.90 3.16 7.82
N PRO A 23 4.40 2.20 7.01
CA PRO A 23 5.78 1.70 7.18
C PRO A 23 6.85 2.79 6.99
N PHE A 24 6.63 3.76 6.09
CA PHE A 24 7.56 4.89 5.92
C PHE A 24 7.54 5.85 7.10
N THR A 25 6.37 6.04 7.71
CA THR A 25 6.21 6.90 8.87
C THR A 25 6.85 6.27 10.11
N GLU A 26 6.63 4.97 10.33
CA GLU A 26 7.21 4.21 11.44
C GLU A 26 8.74 4.14 11.37
N THR A 27 9.27 3.96 10.16
CA THR A 27 10.73 3.95 9.93
C THR A 27 11.33 5.35 9.77
N LYS A 28 10.52 6.41 9.84
CA LYS A 28 10.90 7.82 9.59
C LYS A 28 11.65 8.03 8.26
N THR A 29 11.33 7.21 7.26
CA THR A 29 11.92 7.25 5.93
C THR A 29 11.01 7.89 4.88
N LEU A 30 9.91 8.52 5.33
CA LEU A 30 8.96 9.21 4.46
C LEU A 30 9.66 10.30 3.63
N GLY A 31 9.49 10.23 2.31
CA GLY A 31 10.10 11.17 1.36
C GLY A 31 11.58 10.93 1.06
N MET A 32 12.20 9.92 1.67
CA MET A 32 13.60 9.56 1.40
C MET A 32 13.74 8.59 0.21
N TRP A 33 12.65 7.94 -0.20
CA TRP A 33 12.65 6.87 -1.19
C TRP A 33 11.60 7.11 -2.28
N ASP A 34 11.96 6.84 -3.55
CA ASP A 34 11.02 6.75 -4.67
C ASP A 34 10.58 5.29 -4.84
N VAL A 35 9.27 5.05 -4.73
CA VAL A 35 8.68 3.71 -4.79
C VAL A 35 7.95 3.54 -6.12
N ARG A 36 8.37 2.53 -6.89
CA ARG A 36 7.69 2.09 -8.10
C ARG A 36 7.25 0.65 -7.93
N CYS A 37 5.95 0.41 -8.04
CA CYS A 37 5.40 -0.93 -7.97
C CYS A 37 4.47 -1.21 -9.16
N THR A 38 4.41 -2.47 -9.55
CA THR A 38 3.52 -2.97 -10.59
C THR A 38 2.71 -4.08 -9.95
N VAL A 39 1.39 -3.93 -9.93
CA VAL A 39 0.46 -4.92 -9.36
C VAL A 39 -0.47 -5.44 -10.45
N LYS A 40 -0.75 -6.74 -10.43
CA LYS A 40 -1.62 -7.39 -11.42
C LYS A 40 -2.56 -8.37 -10.72
N GLY A 41 -3.86 -8.26 -10.97
CA GLY A 41 -4.89 -9.11 -10.38
C GLY A 41 -5.34 -8.68 -8.97
N GLY A 42 -6.45 -9.27 -8.48
CA GLY A 42 -7.05 -8.96 -7.17
C GLY A 42 -7.82 -7.63 -7.10
N GLY A 43 -8.61 -7.45 -6.04
CA GLY A 43 -9.30 -6.19 -5.75
C GLY A 43 -8.37 -5.13 -5.14
N VAL A 44 -8.80 -3.85 -5.14
CA VAL A 44 -8.01 -2.70 -4.67
C VAL A 44 -7.49 -2.91 -3.24
N SER A 45 -8.37 -3.34 -2.32
CA SER A 45 -8.00 -3.61 -0.92
C SER A 45 -6.90 -4.68 -0.79
N GLY A 46 -7.00 -5.79 -1.53
CA GLY A 46 -5.98 -6.84 -1.52
C GLY A 46 -4.63 -6.36 -2.05
N GLN A 47 -4.64 -5.49 -3.06
CA GLN A 47 -3.40 -4.91 -3.60
C GLN A 47 -2.71 -3.98 -2.60
N VAL A 48 -3.46 -3.21 -1.82
CA VAL A 48 -2.92 -2.34 -0.76
C VAL A 48 -2.12 -3.16 0.25
N GLY A 49 -2.69 -4.24 0.77
CA GLY A 49 -2.00 -5.10 1.73
C GLY A 49 -0.72 -5.73 1.16
N VAL A 50 -0.75 -6.18 -0.10
CA VAL A 50 0.42 -6.76 -0.77
C VAL A 50 1.53 -5.71 -0.99
N ILE A 51 1.19 -4.50 -1.41
CA ILE A 51 2.19 -3.43 -1.61
C ILE A 51 2.79 -3.01 -0.27
N GLN A 52 1.96 -2.82 0.76
CA GLN A 52 2.41 -2.50 2.12
C GLN A 52 3.41 -3.55 2.62
N LEU A 53 3.07 -4.83 2.49
CA LEU A 53 3.93 -5.95 2.88
C LEU A 53 5.23 -5.96 2.07
N GLY A 54 5.14 -5.70 0.77
CA GLY A 54 6.32 -5.58 -0.10
C GLY A 54 7.26 -4.47 0.34
N ILE A 55 6.72 -3.30 0.70
CA ILE A 55 7.47 -2.16 1.23
C ILE A 55 8.12 -2.51 2.57
N SER A 56 7.36 -3.07 3.51
CA SER A 56 7.87 -3.49 4.81
C SER A 56 9.03 -4.47 4.67
N ARG A 57 8.91 -5.47 3.78
CA ARG A 57 9.98 -6.42 3.49
C ARG A 57 11.19 -5.77 2.82
N ALA A 58 10.98 -4.83 1.90
CA ALA A 58 12.06 -4.09 1.26
C ALA A 58 12.84 -3.24 2.27
N LEU A 59 12.15 -2.55 3.18
CA LEU A 59 12.78 -1.78 4.25
C LEU A 59 13.57 -2.66 5.22
N GLN A 60 13.02 -3.82 5.62
CA GLN A 60 13.74 -4.79 6.47
C GLN A 60 14.98 -5.38 5.79
N ASN A 61 14.94 -5.57 4.47
CA ASN A 61 16.09 -6.06 3.71
C ASN A 61 17.17 -4.98 3.55
N TRP A 62 16.77 -3.72 3.47
CA TRP A 62 17.70 -2.59 3.43
C TRP A 62 18.37 -2.36 4.79
N ASP A 63 17.58 -2.32 5.85
CA ASP A 63 18.06 -2.13 7.21
C ASP A 63 17.42 -3.15 8.17
N PRO A 64 18.19 -4.16 8.62
CA PRO A 64 17.68 -5.19 9.52
C PRO A 64 17.32 -4.66 10.92
N GLU A 65 17.73 -3.44 11.29
CA GLU A 65 17.35 -2.79 12.55
C GLU A 65 15.89 -2.28 12.52
N LEU A 66 15.26 -2.23 11.34
CA LEU A 66 13.84 -1.87 11.17
C LEU A 66 12.88 -3.07 11.34
N ARG A 67 13.40 -4.27 11.64
CA ARG A 67 12.62 -5.48 11.92
C ARG A 67 11.66 -5.38 13.12
N PRO A 68 12.07 -4.87 14.31
CA PRO A 68 11.18 -4.79 15.46
C PRO A 68 9.89 -3.97 15.23
N PRO A 69 9.90 -2.75 14.62
CA PRO A 69 8.67 -2.00 14.40
C PRO A 69 7.75 -2.62 13.33
N LEU A 70 8.31 -3.27 12.30
CA LEU A 70 7.52 -3.80 11.19
C LEU A 70 6.86 -5.16 11.50
N ARG A 71 7.47 -5.98 12.37
CA ARG A 71 6.96 -7.33 12.73
C ARG A 71 5.62 -7.28 13.49
N GLU A 72 5.33 -6.20 14.20
CA GLU A 72 4.06 -6.03 14.92
C GLU A 72 2.88 -5.70 13.97
N GLY A 73 3.16 -5.22 12.75
CA GLY A 73 2.17 -4.99 11.70
C GLY A 73 1.93 -6.18 10.76
N GLU A 74 2.83 -7.17 10.71
CA GLU A 74 2.72 -8.35 9.83
C GLU A 74 1.87 -9.49 10.43
N GLY A 75 0.99 -9.15 11.38
CA GLY A 75 0.42 -10.07 12.35
C GLY A 75 -1.11 -10.20 12.37
N THR A 76 -1.87 -9.81 11.35
CA THR A 76 -3.28 -10.25 11.24
C THR A 76 -3.67 -10.46 9.78
N ASN A 77 -3.74 -11.75 9.43
CA ASN A 77 -4.48 -12.24 8.29
C ASN A 77 -5.97 -11.96 8.56
N GLU A 78 -6.45 -10.76 8.28
CA GLU A 78 -7.88 -10.50 8.15
C GLU A 78 -8.19 -10.53 6.66
N GLU A 79 -8.31 -11.77 6.17
CA GLU A 79 -9.26 -12.03 5.09
C GLU A 79 -10.66 -11.74 5.65
N GLU A 80 -11.05 -10.48 5.65
CA GLU A 80 -12.42 -10.02 5.76
C GLU A 80 -12.56 -8.87 4.78
N SER A 81 -13.65 -8.69 4.09
CA SER A 81 -14.83 -9.50 3.79
C SER A 81 -15.48 -8.64 2.70
N SER A 82 -16.42 -9.22 1.97
CA SER A 82 -17.25 -8.48 1.05
C SER A 82 -17.88 -7.25 1.73
N ASP A 83 -17.39 -6.06 1.42
CA ASP A 83 -18.19 -4.85 1.41
C ASP A 83 -18.15 -4.35 -0.03
N ASP A 84 -19.11 -4.86 -0.79
CA ASP A 84 -19.85 -4.10 -1.80
C ASP A 84 -19.84 -2.61 -1.45
N ASP A 85 -19.31 -1.77 -2.34
CA ASP A 85 -20.06 -0.62 -2.86
C ASP A 85 -19.21 0.10 -3.92
N ALA A 86 -19.74 0.09 -5.15
CA ALA A 86 -19.52 1.07 -6.22
C ALA A 86 -18.15 1.77 -6.29
N TYR A 87 -17.22 1.18 -7.05
CA TYR A 87 -16.38 2.01 -7.92
C TYR A 87 -17.08 2.11 -9.29
N ASP A 88 -18.30 2.63 -9.26
CA ASP A 88 -19.00 3.12 -10.43
C ASP A 88 -18.70 4.63 -10.49
N ASP A 89 -18.43 5.13 -11.69
CA ASP A 89 -18.48 6.55 -12.05
C ASP A 89 -17.37 7.50 -11.54
N VAL A 90 -16.18 7.46 -12.19
CA VAL A 90 -15.41 8.69 -12.51
C VAL A 90 -14.61 8.53 -13.81
N ASP A 91 -15.26 8.13 -14.91
CA ASP A 91 -14.76 8.45 -16.25
C ASP A 91 -15.94 8.72 -17.20
N GLU A 92 -16.86 9.60 -16.77
CA GLU A 92 -17.64 10.41 -17.71
C GLU A 92 -16.96 11.78 -17.79
N LEU A 93 -15.84 11.85 -18.51
CA LEU A 93 -15.31 13.11 -19.03
C LEU A 93 -14.84 12.90 -20.48
N SER A 94 -15.82 12.72 -21.37
CA SER A 94 -15.76 13.24 -22.74
C SER A 94 -16.35 14.65 -22.77
#